data_AF-A0AAD9L3Z9-F1
#
_entry.id   AF-A0AAD9L3Z9-F1
#
_cell.length_a   1.000
_cell.length_b   1.000
_cell.length_c   1.000
_cell.angle_alpha   90.00
_cell.angle_beta   90.00
_cell.angle_gamma   90.00
#
_symmetry.space_group_name_H-M   'P 1'
#
loop_
_entity.id
_entity.type
_entity.pdbx_description
1 polymer ?
#
loop_
_entity_poly.entity_id
_entity_poly.type
_entity_poly.pdbx_seq_one_letter_code
_entity_poly.pdbx_strand_id
1 'polypeptide(L)'
;MALAKPQLRGLLKSRLKTHFVLGLLFCSTTTGSFYFGVRKPRERKYKEFYRNLDTQKEFVRLRDAGVFHSVRPGGKVGSGW
;
A
#
# COMPACT_ATOMS: atom_id res chain seq x y z
N MET A 1 42.35 13.78 -38.62
CA MET A 1 40.90 13.61 -38.82
C MET A 1 40.19 14.80 -38.17
N ALA A 2 39.52 15.65 -38.93
CA ALA A 2 38.83 16.83 -38.39
C ALA A 2 37.46 16.43 -37.81
N LEU A 3 37.09 17.00 -36.66
CA LEU A 3 35.85 16.67 -35.96
C LEU A 3 34.64 17.23 -36.73
N ALA A 4 33.61 16.42 -36.98
CA ALA A 4 32.37 16.87 -37.61
C ALA A 4 31.62 17.87 -36.71
N LYS A 5 31.00 18.89 -37.31
CA LYS A 5 30.33 19.97 -36.56
C LYS A 5 29.14 19.41 -35.76
N PRO A 6 29.12 19.57 -34.42
CA PRO A 6 28.02 19.10 -33.60
C PRO A 6 26.76 19.97 -33.78
N GLN A 7 25.63 19.52 -33.24
CA GLN A 7 24.41 20.31 -33.20
C GLN A 7 24.58 21.56 -32.30
N LEU A 8 24.45 22.76 -32.88
CA LEU A 8 24.63 24.04 -32.18
C LEU A 8 23.32 24.78 -31.87
N ARG A 9 22.17 24.30 -32.36
CA ARG A 9 20.86 24.97 -32.19
C ARG A 9 19.81 23.98 -31.72
N GLY A 10 18.79 24.46 -31.00
CA GLY A 10 17.68 23.63 -30.54
C GLY A 10 18.02 22.61 -29.44
N LEU A 11 19.19 22.75 -28.82
CA LEU A 11 19.69 21.88 -27.74
C LEU A 11 18.66 21.73 -26.60
N LEU A 12 18.04 22.85 -26.19
CA LEU A 12 17.01 22.86 -25.14
C LEU A 12 15.77 22.05 -25.54
N LYS A 13 15.29 22.20 -26.78
CA LYS A 13 14.11 21.49 -27.28
C LYS A 13 14.37 19.99 -27.37
N SER A 14 15.56 19.59 -27.82
CA SER A 14 15.96 18.18 -27.85
C SER A 14 15.97 17.57 -26.45
N ARG A 15 16.62 18.26 -25.50
CA ARG A 15 16.73 17.79 -24.11
C ARG A 15 15.38 17.75 -23.40
N LEU A 16 14.50 18.73 -23.62
CA LEU A 16 13.17 18.77 -23.02
C LEU A 16 12.30 17.60 -23.48
N LYS A 17 12.30 17.27 -24.77
CA LYS A 17 11.54 16.13 -25.31
C LYS A 17 11.98 14.81 -24.66
N THR A 18 13.29 14.58 -24.55
CA THR A 18 13.84 13.36 -23.95
C THR A 18 13.46 13.25 -22.48
N HIS A 19 13.64 14.31 -21.69
CA HIS A 19 13.28 14.27 -20.26
C HIS A 19 11.78 14.19 -20.02
N PHE A 20 10.95 14.77 -20.90
CA PHE A 20 9.51 14.67 -20.78
C PHE A 20 9.01 13.22 -20.94
N VAL A 21 9.50 12.52 -21.96
CA VAL A 21 9.18 11.10 -22.17
C VAL A 21 9.67 10.25 -21.00
N LEU A 22 10.92 10.47 -20.56
CA LEU A 22 11.47 9.77 -19.39
C LEU A 22 10.66 10.04 -18.12
N GLY A 23 10.23 11.29 -17.89
CA GLY A 23 9.41 11.67 -16.75
C GLY A 23 8.06 10.97 -16.75
N LEU A 24 7.39 10.90 -17.91
CA LEU A 24 6.12 10.18 -18.06
C LEU A 24 6.25 8.67 -17.75
N LEU A 25 7.31 8.05 -18.27
CA LEU A 25 7.60 6.64 -17.99
C LEU A 25 7.89 6.42 -16.50
N PHE A 26 8.68 7.31 -15.89
CA PHE A 26 9.04 7.21 -14.49
C PHE A 26 7.83 7.39 -13.56
N CYS A 27 6.97 8.37 -13.82
CA CYS A 27 5.73 8.58 -13.06
C CYS A 27 4.79 7.38 -13.17
N SER A 28 4.60 6.84 -14.38
CA SER A 28 3.73 5.68 -14.61
C SER A 28 4.26 4.43 -13.90
N THR A 29 5.58 4.20 -13.99
CA THR A 29 6.24 3.07 -13.34
C THR A 29 6.15 3.17 -11.82
N THR A 30 6.44 4.33 -11.25
CA THR A 30 6.36 4.56 -9.80
C THR A 30 4.94 4.33 -9.28
N THR A 31 3.93 4.85 -9.99
CA THR A 31 2.53 4.67 -9.62
C THR A 31 2.11 3.20 -9.72
N GLY A 32 2.50 2.50 -10.78
CA GLY A 32 2.26 1.06 -10.96
C GLY A 32 2.89 0.23 -9.83
N SER A 33 4.17 0.50 -9.52
CA SER A 33 4.89 -0.18 -8.43
C SER A 33 4.20 0.01 -7.08
N PHE A 34 3.72 1.22 -6.77
CA PHE A 34 2.99 1.44 -5.52
C PHE A 34 1.62 0.74 -5.49
N TYR A 35 0.90 0.75 -6.62
CA TYR A 35 -0.40 0.10 -6.73
C TYR A 35 -0.31 -1.42 -6.50
N PHE A 36 0.64 -2.08 -7.18
CA PHE A 36 0.82 -3.53 -7.07
C PHE A 36 1.58 -3.94 -5.81
N GLY A 37 2.58 -3.17 -5.39
CA GLY A 37 3.42 -3.50 -4.24
C GLY A 37 2.76 -3.20 -2.88
N VAL A 38 1.89 -2.20 -2.80
CA VAL A 38 1.32 -1.74 -1.53
C VAL A 38 -0.19 -1.87 -1.51
N ARG A 39 -0.91 -1.25 -2.45
CA ARG A 39 -2.37 -1.17 -2.40
C ARG A 39 -3.03 -2.54 -2.54
N LYS A 40 -2.72 -3.28 -3.61
CA LYS A 40 -3.29 -4.61 -3.88
C LYS A 40 -3.06 -5.64 -2.77
N PRO A 41 -1.85 -5.82 -2.22
CA PRO A 41 -1.64 -6.80 -1.16
C PRO A 41 -2.33 -6.40 0.14
N ARG A 42 -2.41 -5.09 0.47
CA ARG A 42 -3.22 -4.62 1.60
C ARG A 42 -4.68 -4.99 1.42
N GLU A 43 -5.27 -4.65 0.27
CA GLU A 43 -6.66 -4.98 -0.03
C GLU A 43 -6.93 -6.50 0.05
N ARG A 44 -6.01 -7.31 -0.48
CA ARG A 44 -6.10 -8.78 -0.39
C ARG A 44 -6.08 -9.27 1.04
N LYS A 45 -5.16 -8.78 1.87
CA LYS A 45 -5.06 -9.15 3.30
C LYS A 45 -6.35 -8.84 4.07
N TYR A 46 -6.94 -7.67 3.84
CA TYR A 46 -8.22 -7.33 4.46
C TYR A 46 -9.34 -8.26 4.00
N LYS A 47 -9.45 -8.53 2.69
CA LYS A 47 -10.46 -9.45 2.17
C LYS A 47 -10.30 -10.86 2.72
N GLU A 48 -9.08 -11.35 2.80
CA GLU A 48 -8.77 -12.68 3.33
C GLU A 48 -9.06 -12.79 4.83
N PHE A 49 -8.75 -11.73 5.60
CA PHE A 49 -9.10 -11.65 7.01
C PHE A 49 -10.61 -11.79 7.21
N TYR A 50 -11.41 -10.95 6.54
CA TYR A 50 -12.87 -11.00 6.67
C TYR A 50 -13.51 -12.27 6.11
N ARG A 51 -12.87 -12.95 5.15
CA ARG A 51 -13.40 -14.20 4.59
C ARG A 51 -13.40 -15.35 5.61
N ASN A 52 -12.39 -15.38 6.47
CA ASN A 52 -12.19 -16.48 7.42
C ASN A 52 -12.50 -16.07 8.87
N LEU A 53 -12.99 -14.84 9.08
CA LEU A 53 -13.22 -14.30 10.42
C LEU A 53 -14.51 -14.86 11.03
N ASP A 54 -14.36 -15.72 12.03
CA ASP A 54 -15.42 -16.04 12.97
C ASP A 54 -15.36 -15.09 14.17
N THR A 55 -16.28 -14.12 14.20
CA THR A 55 -16.32 -13.05 15.20
C THR A 55 -16.60 -13.58 16.60
N GLN A 56 -17.35 -14.68 16.74
CA GLN A 56 -17.64 -15.27 18.04
C GLN A 56 -16.41 -15.97 18.60
N LYS A 57 -15.64 -16.67 17.77
CA LYS A 57 -14.41 -17.32 18.18
C LYS A 57 -13.34 -16.33 18.61
N GLU A 58 -13.13 -15.26 17.86
CA GLU A 58 -12.20 -14.19 18.26
C GLU A 58 -12.68 -13.47 19.53
N PHE A 59 -13.99 -13.25 19.68
CA PHE A 59 -14.56 -12.70 20.90
C PHE A 59 -14.29 -13.59 22.13
N VAL A 60 -14.51 -14.91 22.03
CA VAL A 60 -14.23 -15.87 23.11
C VAL A 60 -12.75 -15.85 23.47
N ARG A 61 -11.85 -15.84 22.47
CA ARG A 61 -10.40 -15.72 22.68
C ARG A 61 -10.03 -14.44 23.42
N LEU A 62 -10.60 -13.30 23.04
CA LEU A 62 -10.32 -12.00 23.66
C LEU A 62 -10.94 -11.87 25.05
N ARG A 63 -12.13 -12.45 25.26
CA ARG A 63 -12.79 -12.57 26.55
C ARG A 63 -11.94 -13.37 27.52
N ASP A 64 -11.44 -14.53 27.09
CA ASP A 64 -10.64 -15.41 27.93
C ASP A 64 -9.24 -14.83 28.19
N ALA A 65 -8.73 -14.01 27.26
CA ALA A 65 -7.55 -13.18 27.50
C ALA A 65 -7.79 -12.00 28.46
N GLY A 66 -9.03 -11.76 28.89
CA GLY A 66 -9.37 -10.73 29.89
C GLY A 66 -9.31 -9.30 29.38
N VAL A 67 -9.39 -9.08 28.05
CA VAL A 67 -9.30 -7.74 27.44
C VAL A 67 -10.56 -6.90 27.72
N PHE A 68 -11.71 -7.54 27.87
CA PHE A 68 -12.99 -6.84 28.06
C PHE A 68 -13.25 -6.51 29.52
N HIS A 69 -13.60 -5.24 29.79
CA HIS A 69 -14.08 -4.80 31.10
C HIS A 69 -15.52 -5.24 31.38
N SER A 70 -16.34 -5.36 30.31
CA SER A 70 -17.76 -5.71 30.38
C SER A 70 -18.03 -7.21 30.51
N VAL A 71 -17.10 -8.07 30.06
CA VAL A 71 -17.26 -9.53 30.10
C VAL A 71 -15.94 -10.14 30.54
N ARG A 72 -15.93 -10.75 31.73
CA ARG A 72 -14.75 -11.42 32.28
C ARG A 72 -14.56 -12.81 31.65
N PRO A 73 -13.34 -13.39 31.71
CA PRO A 73 -13.07 -14.76 31.28
C PRO A 73 -14.10 -15.75 31.85
N GLY A 74 -14.62 -16.65 31.00
CA GLY A 74 -15.65 -17.60 31.40
C GLY A 74 -17.09 -17.06 31.45
N GLY A 75 -17.37 -15.88 30.88
CA GLY A 75 -18.74 -15.38 30.70
C GLY A 75 -19.37 -14.74 31.93
N LYS A 76 -18.57 -14.41 32.95
CA LYS A 76 -19.04 -13.63 34.10
C LYS A 76 -19.26 -12.18 33.67
N VAL A 77 -20.38 -11.58 34.08
CA VAL A 77 -20.66 -10.15 33.86
C VAL A 77 -19.52 -9.35 34.49
N GLY A 78 -18.82 -8.58 33.67
CA GLY A 78 -17.78 -7.67 34.14
C GLY A 78 -18.42 -6.54 34.93
N SER A 79 -17.65 -5.90 35.81
CA SER A 79 -18.11 -4.67 36.45
C SER A 79 -18.33 -3.64 35.34
N GLY A 80 -19.60 -3.47 34.95
CA GLY A 80 -20.00 -2.33 34.16
C GLY A 80 -19.58 -1.05 34.87
N TRP A 81 -19.60 0.06 34.14
CA TRP A 81 -19.76 1.34 34.81
C TRP A 81 -21.02 1.29 35.68
#